data_AF-A0A379FEV5-F1
#
_entry.id   AF-A0A379FEV5-F1
#
_cell.length_a   1.000
_cell.length_b   1.000
_cell.length_c   1.000
_cell.angle_alpha   90.00
_cell.angle_beta   90.00
_cell.angle_gamma   90.00
#
_symmetry.space_group_name_H-M   'P 1'
#
loop_
_entity.id
_entity.type
_entity.pdbx_description
1 polymer ?
#
loop_
_entity_poly.entity_id
_entity_poly.type
_entity_poly.pdbx_seq_one_letter_code
_entity_poly.pdbx_strand_id
1 'polypeptide(L)'
;MVAKGGFHGLGNTRFKSSVNRAPRQRTMGTPGESREVLLELMLLADVGMLGMPNAGKSTFIRAVSAAKPKVADYPFTTLVPSLGVVRMDSHQSFVVADIPGLIEGAADGAGLGIQFLKHLERCRVLLHLIDIDPIDGSDPVENAKIIISELEKYSDKLATKTTLVSFQ
;
A
#
# COMPACT_ATOMS: atom_id res chain seq x y z
N MET A 1 -14.26 16.40 4.04
CA MET A 1 -15.68 16.41 3.62
C MET A 1 -15.69 16.40 2.10
N VAL A 2 -16.24 15.36 1.47
CA VAL A 2 -16.12 15.12 0.00
C VAL A 2 -17.31 15.62 -0.83
N ALA A 3 -18.46 15.85 -0.21
CA ALA A 3 -19.61 16.53 -0.80
C ALA A 3 -20.39 17.25 0.30
N LYS A 4 -21.07 18.35 -0.05
CA LYS A 4 -21.90 19.13 0.89
C LYS A 4 -23.38 18.82 0.71
N GLY A 5 -24.10 18.67 1.82
CA GLY A 5 -25.56 18.58 1.82
C GLY A 5 -26.21 19.88 1.33
N GLY A 6 -27.38 19.75 0.69
CA GLY A 6 -28.18 20.89 0.26
C GLY A 6 -28.77 21.65 1.46
N PHE A 7 -29.19 22.89 1.23
CA PHE A 7 -29.86 23.70 2.25
C PHE A 7 -31.31 23.23 2.45
N HIS A 8 -31.77 23.29 3.70
CA HIS A 8 -33.15 22.99 4.02
C HIS A 8 -34.11 23.99 3.36
N GLY A 9 -35.33 23.54 3.05
CA GLY A 9 -36.40 24.42 2.61
C GLY A 9 -36.87 25.33 3.74
N LEU A 10 -37.59 26.41 3.41
CA LEU A 10 -38.19 27.31 4.38
C LEU A 10 -39.66 26.95 4.56
N GLY A 11 -40.03 26.64 5.81
CA GLY A 11 -41.43 26.44 6.19
C GLY A 11 -42.20 27.76 6.21
N ASN A 12 -43.53 27.67 6.16
CA ASN A 12 -44.43 28.83 6.11
C ASN A 12 -44.25 29.83 7.26
N THR A 13 -43.82 29.38 8.44
CA THR A 13 -43.51 30.23 9.60
C THR A 13 -42.48 31.32 9.28
N ARG A 14 -41.50 31.04 8.40
CA ARG A 14 -40.50 32.05 7.98
C ARG A 14 -41.07 33.14 7.07
N PHE A 15 -42.27 32.95 6.51
CA PHE A 15 -42.95 33.93 5.63
C PHE A 15 -44.00 34.76 6.37
N LYS A 16 -44.16 34.58 7.69
CA LYS A 16 -45.14 35.30 8.49
C LYS A 16 -44.69 36.74 8.71
N SER A 17 -45.59 37.69 8.47
CA SER A 17 -45.37 39.12 8.76
C SER A 17 -46.62 39.76 9.35
N SER A 18 -46.53 41.01 9.80
CA SER A 18 -47.67 41.77 10.33
C SER A 18 -48.83 41.87 9.34
N VAL A 19 -48.52 41.89 8.04
CA VAL A 19 -49.46 41.92 6.91
C VAL A 19 -49.79 40.54 6.36
N ASN A 20 -48.94 39.51 6.56
CA ASN A 20 -49.16 38.15 6.09
C ASN A 20 -49.24 37.16 7.27
N ARG A 21 -50.41 37.10 7.92
CA ARG A 21 -50.60 36.37 9.19
C ARG A 21 -50.75 34.85 9.04
N ALA A 22 -51.21 34.36 7.88
CA ALA A 22 -51.40 32.94 7.59
C ALA A 22 -50.76 32.55 6.24
N PRO A 23 -49.42 32.53 6.13
CA PRO A 23 -48.73 32.22 4.89
C PRO A 23 -48.97 30.78 4.46
N ARG A 24 -49.23 30.56 3.17
CA ARG A 24 -49.29 29.24 2.52
C ARG A 24 -48.03 28.89 1.71
N GLN A 25 -47.04 29.78 1.72
CA GLN A 25 -45.80 29.63 0.96
C GLN A 25 -44.85 28.66 1.67
N ARG A 26 -44.12 27.89 0.88
CA ARG A 26 -42.97 27.06 1.31
C ARG A 26 -41.93 27.05 0.19
N THR A 27 -40.66 26.93 0.54
CA THR A 27 -39.62 26.59 -0.44
C THR A 27 -39.16 25.16 -0.23
N MET A 28 -38.81 24.51 -1.33
CA MET A 28 -38.14 23.21 -1.27
C MET A 28 -36.69 23.41 -0.84
N GLY A 29 -36.08 22.38 -0.25
CA GLY A 29 -34.63 22.39 -0.03
C GLY A 29 -33.87 22.40 -1.35
N THR A 30 -32.61 22.83 -1.31
CA THR A 30 -31.75 22.72 -2.49
C THR A 30 -31.23 21.30 -2.60
N PRO A 31 -30.96 20.78 -3.82
CA PRO A 31 -30.25 19.53 -3.97
C PRO A 31 -28.86 19.60 -3.32
N GLY A 32 -28.40 18.47 -2.79
CA GLY A 32 -27.02 18.35 -2.31
C GLY A 32 -26.03 18.28 -3.48
N GLU A 33 -24.76 18.53 -3.18
CA GLU A 33 -23.70 18.36 -4.17
C GLU A 33 -23.54 16.88 -4.54
N SER A 34 -23.52 16.59 -5.84
CA SER A 34 -23.11 15.29 -6.37
C SER A 34 -21.74 15.44 -7.01
N ARG A 35 -20.81 14.54 -6.68
CA ARG A 35 -19.46 14.53 -7.25
C ARG A 35 -19.04 13.09 -7.51
N GLU A 36 -18.49 12.85 -8.70
CA GLU A 36 -17.68 11.66 -8.93
C GLU A 36 -16.30 11.93 -8.33
N VAL A 37 -15.88 11.06 -7.41
CA VAL A 37 -14.60 11.17 -6.73
C VAL A 37 -13.75 9.98 -7.12
N LEU A 38 -12.60 10.25 -7.74
CA LEU A 38 -11.58 9.24 -7.95
C LEU A 38 -10.77 9.08 -6.65
N LEU A 39 -10.80 7.88 -6.10
CA LEU A 39 -10.01 7.53 -4.92
C LEU A 39 -8.79 6.73 -5.36
N GLU A 40 -7.65 7.40 -5.41
CA GLU A 40 -6.36 6.73 -5.63
C GLU A 40 -5.70 6.44 -4.29
N LEU A 41 -5.57 5.16 -3.97
CA LEU A 41 -4.78 4.74 -2.83
C LEU A 41 -3.32 4.72 -3.26
N MET A 42 -2.51 5.64 -2.74
CA MET A 42 -1.06 5.47 -2.79
C MET A 42 -0.70 4.31 -1.86
N LEU A 43 -0.80 3.07 -2.37
CA LEU A 43 -0.47 1.85 -1.66
C LEU A 43 1.02 1.89 -1.29
N LEU A 44 1.32 2.23 -0.05
CA LEU A 44 2.61 1.91 0.56
C LEU A 44 2.49 0.47 1.05
N ALA A 45 3.42 -0.40 0.67
CA ALA A 45 3.43 -1.76 1.16
C ALA A 45 3.57 -1.76 2.69
N ASP A 46 2.73 -2.53 3.37
CA ASP A 46 2.83 -2.72 4.83
C ASP A 46 3.95 -3.70 5.17
N VAL A 47 4.15 -4.70 4.30
CA VAL A 47 5.17 -5.74 4.42
C VAL A 47 6.02 -5.77 3.17
N GLY A 48 7.34 -5.66 3.34
CA GLY A 48 8.32 -5.83 2.26
C GLY A 48 8.97 -7.21 2.34
N MET A 49 8.98 -7.97 1.24
CA MET A 49 9.60 -9.29 1.22
C MET A 49 11.02 -9.29 0.67
N LEU A 50 11.90 -9.99 1.38
CA LEU A 50 13.32 -10.14 1.12
C LEU A 50 13.65 -11.62 0.89
N GLY A 51 14.71 -11.90 0.14
CA GLY A 51 15.16 -13.26 -0.15
C GLY A 51 15.83 -13.34 -1.50
N MET A 52 16.55 -14.43 -1.75
CA MET A 52 17.26 -14.69 -3.00
C MET A 52 16.31 -14.69 -4.23
N PRO A 53 16.83 -14.52 -5.45
CA PRO A 53 16.07 -14.79 -6.65
C PRO A 53 15.54 -16.23 -6.57
N ASN A 54 14.29 -16.46 -6.96
CA ASN A 54 13.64 -17.78 -6.90
C ASN A 54 13.38 -18.37 -5.50
N ALA A 55 13.59 -17.63 -4.39
CA ALA A 55 13.21 -18.05 -3.04
C ALA A 55 11.68 -18.15 -2.82
N GLY A 56 10.88 -18.28 -3.88
CA GLY A 56 9.44 -18.43 -3.82
C GLY A 56 8.64 -17.17 -3.47
N LYS A 57 9.27 -15.99 -3.39
CA LYS A 57 8.62 -14.69 -3.09
C LYS A 57 7.31 -14.45 -3.85
N SER A 58 7.36 -14.51 -5.18
CA SER A 58 6.18 -14.32 -6.03
C SER A 58 5.13 -15.45 -5.87
N THR A 59 5.56 -16.67 -5.50
CA THR A 59 4.65 -17.79 -5.20
C THR A 59 3.94 -17.55 -3.86
N PHE A 60 4.67 -17.10 -2.84
CA PHE A 60 4.13 -16.72 -1.54
C PHE A 60 3.08 -15.61 -1.69
N ILE A 61 3.38 -14.52 -2.40
CA ILE A 61 2.40 -13.45 -2.67
C ILE A 61 1.11 -14.00 -3.29
N ARG A 62 1.22 -14.90 -4.28
CA ARG A 62 0.04 -15.49 -4.92
C ARG A 62 -0.76 -16.36 -3.95
N ALA A 63 -0.09 -17.07 -3.05
CA ALA A 63 -0.75 -17.93 -2.06
C ALA A 63 -1.46 -17.12 -0.97
N VAL A 64 -0.87 -16.02 -0.50
CA VAL A 64 -1.45 -15.22 0.60
C VAL A 64 -2.40 -14.11 0.12
N SER A 65 -2.35 -13.73 -1.15
CA SER A 65 -3.15 -12.64 -1.67
C SER A 65 -4.60 -13.08 -1.90
N ALA A 66 -5.54 -12.40 -1.23
CA ALA A 66 -6.98 -12.61 -1.38
C ALA A 66 -7.51 -12.10 -2.73
N ALA A 67 -6.67 -11.38 -3.49
CA ALA A 67 -6.95 -10.90 -4.84
C ALA A 67 -5.80 -11.30 -5.79
N LYS A 68 -6.05 -11.28 -7.10
CA LYS A 68 -4.96 -11.45 -8.08
C LYS A 68 -3.89 -10.38 -7.82
N PRO A 69 -2.60 -10.76 -7.66
CA PRO A 69 -1.53 -9.79 -7.43
C PRO A 69 -1.59 -8.70 -8.50
N LYS A 70 -1.58 -7.45 -8.06
CA LYS A 70 -1.59 -6.30 -8.97
C LYS A 70 -0.15 -5.89 -9.24
N VAL A 71 0.17 -5.85 -10.52
CA VAL A 71 1.36 -5.22 -11.08
C VAL A 71 1.08 -3.72 -11.01
N ALA A 72 1.79 -2.99 -10.14
CA ALA A 72 1.48 -1.58 -9.88
C ALA A 72 2.54 -0.65 -10.46
N ASP A 73 2.11 0.16 -11.42
CA ASP A 73 2.95 1.16 -12.08
C ASP A 73 3.03 2.42 -11.21
N TYR A 74 3.89 2.39 -10.18
CA TYR A 74 4.15 3.60 -9.41
C TYR A 74 4.97 4.59 -10.25
N PRO A 75 4.72 5.91 -10.15
CA PRO A 75 5.37 6.93 -10.97
C PRO A 75 6.90 7.04 -10.77
N PHE A 76 7.47 6.23 -9.88
CA PHE A 76 8.88 6.24 -9.47
C PHE A 76 9.57 4.88 -9.63
N THR A 77 8.88 3.86 -10.13
CA THR A 77 9.41 2.50 -10.26
C THR A 77 9.73 2.18 -11.72
N THR A 78 10.99 1.84 -12.04
CA THR A 78 11.35 1.25 -13.34
C THR A 78 11.10 -0.25 -13.42
N LEU A 79 11.13 -0.93 -12.27
CA LEU A 79 10.74 -2.33 -12.13
C LEU A 79 9.37 -2.37 -11.48
N VAL A 80 8.39 -2.96 -12.16
CA VAL A 80 7.04 -3.02 -11.63
C VAL A 80 7.00 -4.03 -10.48
N PRO A 81 6.82 -3.60 -9.22
CA PRO A 81 6.81 -4.53 -8.10
C PRO A 81 5.53 -5.38 -8.14
N SER A 82 5.66 -6.64 -7.72
CA SER A 82 4.52 -7.51 -7.50
C SER A 82 3.91 -7.17 -6.14
N LEU A 83 2.63 -6.74 -6.11
CA LEU A 83 1.91 -6.54 -4.85
C LEU A 83 0.79 -7.56 -4.67
N GLY A 84 0.69 -8.06 -3.44
CA GLY A 84 -0.44 -8.86 -2.96
C GLY A 84 -1.22 -8.09 -1.89
N VAL A 85 -2.55 -8.26 -1.90
CA VAL A 85 -3.41 -7.76 -0.82
C VAL A 85 -3.84 -8.97 0.01
N VAL A 86 -3.35 -9.04 1.24
CA VAL A 86 -3.70 -10.10 2.18
C VAL A 86 -4.90 -9.61 3.00
N ARG A 87 -5.99 -10.37 3.00
CA ARG A 87 -7.15 -10.12 3.87
C ARG A 87 -7.05 -11.03 5.09
N MET A 88 -7.00 -10.43 6.27
CA MET A 88 -7.06 -11.16 7.55
C MET A 88 -8.51 -11.34 7.99
N ASP A 89 -9.34 -10.29 7.81
CA ASP A 89 -10.77 -10.30 8.15
C ASP A 89 -11.52 -9.25 7.28
N SER A 90 -12.84 -9.16 7.42
CA SER A 90 -13.74 -8.25 6.71
C SER A 90 -13.33 -6.76 6.75
N HIS A 91 -12.63 -6.34 7.81
CA HIS A 91 -12.14 -4.96 7.99
C HIS A 91 -10.62 -4.84 8.12
N GLN A 92 -9.87 -5.94 8.00
CA GLN A 92 -8.42 -5.93 8.16
C GLN A 92 -7.73 -6.54 6.94
N SER A 93 -7.00 -5.70 6.22
CA SER A 93 -6.15 -6.10 5.10
C SER A 93 -4.83 -5.36 5.15
N PHE A 94 -3.78 -5.98 4.65
CA PHE A 94 -2.47 -5.35 4.49
C PHE A 94 -1.88 -5.69 3.13
N VAL A 95 -0.94 -4.86 2.71
CA VAL A 95 -0.29 -4.96 1.40
C VAL A 95 1.09 -5.58 1.57
N VAL A 96 1.36 -6.64 0.83
CA VAL A 96 2.68 -7.26 0.72
C VAL A 96 3.27 -6.84 -0.61
N ALA A 97 4.50 -6.33 -0.61
CA ALA A 97 5.25 -6.07 -1.83
C ALA A 97 6.48 -6.96 -1.90
N ASP A 98 6.72 -7.50 -3.09
CA ASP A 98 8.04 -8.02 -3.45
C ASP A 98 9.00 -6.84 -3.62
N ILE A 99 10.25 -7.05 -3.22
CA ILE A 99 11.33 -6.09 -3.34
C ILE A 99 12.21 -6.56 -4.49
N PRO A 100 11.86 -6.24 -5.76
CA PRO A 100 12.74 -6.51 -6.87
C PRO A 100 14.02 -5.68 -6.72
N GLY A 101 15.18 -6.28 -6.95
CA GLY A 101 16.42 -5.52 -7.17
C GLY A 101 17.19 -5.06 -5.93
N LEU A 102 17.05 -5.69 -4.76
CA LEU A 102 18.12 -5.60 -3.74
C LEU A 102 19.46 -6.19 -4.27
N ILE A 103 19.35 -7.12 -5.23
CA ILE A 103 20.40 -8.04 -5.70
C ILE A 103 21.01 -7.61 -7.04
N GLU A 104 20.35 -6.73 -7.81
CA GLU A 104 20.86 -6.27 -9.13
C GLU A 104 20.83 -4.74 -9.21
N GLY A 105 21.99 -4.10 -8.98
CA GLY A 105 22.25 -2.72 -9.42
C GLY A 105 21.65 -1.57 -8.59
N ALA A 106 21.02 -1.82 -7.44
CA ALA A 106 20.55 -0.72 -6.58
C ALA A 106 21.71 0.08 -5.93
N ALA A 107 22.91 -0.51 -5.85
CA ALA A 107 24.13 0.15 -5.36
C ALA A 107 24.81 1.03 -6.42
N ASP A 108 24.54 0.81 -7.72
CA ASP A 108 25.21 1.50 -8.84
C ASP A 108 24.58 2.86 -9.21
N GLY A 109 23.79 3.46 -8.31
CA GLY A 109 23.45 4.88 -8.40
C GLY A 109 22.44 5.28 -9.49
N ALA A 110 21.75 4.33 -10.13
CA ALA A 110 20.56 4.65 -10.90
C ALA A 110 19.48 5.15 -9.91
N GLY A 111 19.25 6.47 -9.83
CA GLY A 111 18.45 7.17 -8.81
C GLY A 111 17.01 6.70 -8.54
N LEU A 112 16.59 5.63 -9.21
CA LEU A 112 15.34 4.89 -9.07
C LEU A 112 15.35 3.92 -7.87
N GLY A 113 16.50 3.29 -7.56
CA GLY A 113 16.62 2.38 -6.41
C GLY A 113 16.44 3.10 -5.06
N ILE A 114 17.00 4.30 -4.94
CA ILE A 114 16.87 5.14 -3.73
C ILE A 114 15.41 5.54 -3.48
N GLN A 115 14.63 5.85 -4.53
CA GLN A 115 13.23 6.20 -4.36
C GLN A 115 12.41 4.98 -3.93
N PHE A 116 12.62 3.80 -4.54
CA PHE A 116 11.96 2.56 -4.13
C PHE A 116 12.30 2.18 -2.67
N LEU A 117 13.57 2.27 -2.29
CA LEU A 117 14.03 2.00 -0.92
C LEU A 117 13.44 2.99 0.10
N LYS A 118 13.25 4.27 -0.25
CA LYS A 118 12.49 5.22 0.58
C LYS A 118 11.02 4.81 0.79
N HIS A 119 10.42 4.09 -0.16
CA HIS A 119 9.09 3.51 0.05
C HIS A 119 9.17 2.28 0.94
N LEU A 120 10.23 1.49 0.82
CA LEU A 120 10.49 0.33 1.68
C LEU A 120 10.74 0.71 3.14
N GLU A 121 11.41 1.84 3.39
CA GLU A 121 11.59 2.40 4.74
C GLU A 121 10.23 2.66 5.42
N ARG A 122 9.15 2.86 4.66
CA ARG A 122 7.79 3.04 5.19
C ARG A 122 7.02 1.75 5.44
N CYS A 123 7.52 0.59 5.01
CA CYS A 123 6.94 -0.70 5.43
C CYS A 123 6.91 -0.77 6.96
N ARG A 124 6.00 -1.54 7.55
CA ARG A 124 5.98 -1.73 9.01
C ARG A 124 6.90 -2.87 9.41
N VAL A 125 6.97 -3.90 8.57
CA VAL A 125 7.72 -5.13 8.81
C VAL A 125 8.40 -5.57 7.51
N LEU A 126 9.55 -6.22 7.63
CA LEU A 126 10.21 -6.94 6.55
C LEU A 126 10.03 -8.45 6.76
N LEU A 127 9.81 -9.19 5.68
CA LEU A 127 9.71 -10.66 5.69
C LEU A 127 10.87 -11.24 4.91
N HIS A 128 11.81 -11.89 5.58
CA HIS A 128 12.94 -12.55 4.97
C HIS A 128 12.61 -14.02 4.70
N LEU A 129 12.38 -14.34 3.43
CA LEU A 129 12.20 -15.72 2.96
C LEU A 129 13.57 -16.36 2.70
N ILE A 130 13.80 -17.48 3.38
CA ILE A 130 14.99 -18.32 3.23
C ILE A 130 14.52 -19.69 2.74
N ASP A 131 15.04 -20.10 1.59
CA ASP A 131 14.84 -21.46 1.07
C ASP A 131 15.78 -22.42 1.82
N ILE A 132 15.24 -23.45 2.47
CA ILE A 132 16.04 -24.43 3.24
C ILE A 132 16.81 -25.36 2.31
N ASP A 133 16.30 -25.64 1.12
CA ASP A 133 16.91 -26.57 0.16
C ASP A 133 16.99 -25.93 -1.24
N PRO A 134 17.88 -24.96 -1.43
CA PRO A 134 18.02 -24.26 -2.69
C PRO A 134 18.39 -25.22 -3.81
N ILE A 135 17.69 -25.12 -4.94
CA ILE A 135 17.90 -26.00 -6.12
C ILE A 135 19.32 -25.83 -6.69
N ASP A 136 19.94 -24.67 -6.48
CA ASP A 136 21.31 -24.37 -6.89
C ASP A 136 22.38 -24.92 -5.93
N GLY A 137 21.97 -25.53 -4.80
CA GLY A 137 22.85 -26.10 -3.79
C GLY A 137 23.55 -25.06 -2.91
N SER A 138 23.10 -23.81 -2.93
CA SER A 138 23.64 -22.73 -2.08
C SER A 138 23.34 -22.97 -0.59
N ASP A 139 24.20 -22.46 0.30
CA ASP A 139 23.97 -22.53 1.75
C ASP A 139 22.91 -21.51 2.18
N PRO A 140 21.77 -21.93 2.78
CA PRO A 140 20.74 -21.03 3.27
C PRO A 140 21.26 -19.97 4.25
N VAL A 141 22.27 -20.33 5.05
CA VAL A 141 22.87 -19.41 6.03
C VAL A 141 23.69 -18.33 5.34
N GLU A 142 24.44 -18.68 4.31
CA GLU A 142 25.21 -17.74 3.50
C GLU A 142 24.27 -16.80 2.73
N ASN A 143 23.24 -17.34 2.10
CA ASN A 143 22.20 -16.57 1.41
C ASN A 143 21.54 -15.54 2.34
N ALA A 144 21.18 -15.95 3.56
CA ALA A 144 20.60 -15.05 4.54
C ALA A 144 21.56 -13.93 4.93
N LYS A 145 22.85 -14.24 5.13
CA LYS A 145 23.88 -13.24 5.45
C LYS A 145 24.11 -12.26 4.31
N ILE A 146 24.09 -12.72 3.06
CA ILE A 146 24.20 -11.85 1.88
C ILE A 146 23.10 -10.79 1.91
N ILE A 147 21.84 -11.20 2.01
CA ILE A 147 20.68 -10.30 2.04
C ILE A 147 20.74 -9.32 3.22
N ILE A 148 21.12 -9.79 4.42
CA ILE A 148 21.28 -8.92 5.60
C ILE A 148 22.39 -7.88 5.36
N SER A 149 23.54 -8.32 4.84
CA SER A 149 24.68 -7.43 4.58
C SER A 149 24.38 -6.38 3.50
N GLU A 150 23.56 -6.73 2.51
CA GLU A 150 23.07 -5.77 1.51
C GLU A 150 22.16 -4.74 2.18
N LEU A 151 21.21 -5.19 2.99
CA LEU A 151 20.31 -4.30 3.73
C LEU A 151 21.06 -3.29 4.60
N GLU A 152 22.10 -3.76 5.30
CA GLU A 152 22.99 -2.93 6.11
C GLU A 152 23.77 -1.91 5.27
N LYS A 153 24.27 -2.29 4.10
CA LYS A 153 24.94 -1.37 3.17
C LYS A 153 24.01 -0.28 2.64
N TYR A 154 22.71 -0.57 2.50
CA TYR A 154 21.75 0.38 1.96
C TYR A 154 21.25 1.40 2.98
N SER A 155 20.82 0.96 4.17
CA SER A 155 20.27 1.86 5.19
C SER A 155 20.26 1.21 6.56
N ASP A 156 20.92 1.87 7.52
CA ASP A 156 20.86 1.50 8.94
C ASP A 156 19.42 1.42 9.47
N LYS A 157 18.51 2.23 8.92
CA LYS A 157 17.08 2.22 9.30
C LYS A 157 16.36 0.97 8.81
N LEU A 158 16.74 0.43 7.66
CA LEU A 158 16.17 -0.82 7.15
C LEU A 158 16.77 -2.02 7.90
N ALA A 159 18.07 -1.99 8.20
CA ALA A 159 18.73 -3.06 8.96
C ALA A 159 18.20 -3.21 10.39
N THR A 160 17.86 -2.10 11.05
CA THR A 160 17.28 -2.11 12.41
C THR A 160 15.77 -2.37 12.44
N LYS A 161 15.15 -2.53 11.27
CA LYS A 161 13.71 -2.72 11.14
C LYS A 161 13.29 -4.11 11.60
N THR A 162 12.07 -4.20 12.14
CA THR A 162 11.49 -5.49 12.52
C THR A 162 11.41 -6.41 11.32
N THR A 163 12.19 -7.50 11.38
CA THR A 163 12.32 -8.48 10.31
C THR A 163 11.86 -9.84 10.83
N LEU A 164 10.88 -10.43 10.16
CA LEU A 164 10.42 -11.79 10.39
C LEU A 164 11.17 -12.71 9.44
N VAL A 165 11.66 -13.83 9.96
CA VAL A 165 12.30 -14.87 9.15
C VAL A 165 11.29 -15.98 8.89
N SER A 166 11.11 -16.33 7.63
CA SER A 166 10.27 -17.45 7.19
C SER A 166 11.13 -18.42 6.40
N PHE A 167 11.00 -19.69 6.74
CA PHE A 167 11.64 -20.77 6.00
C PHE A 167 10.63 -21.39 5.04
N GLN A 168 11.07 -21.69 3.81
CA GLN A 168 10.28 -22.38 2.79
C GLN A 168 10.92 -23.73 2.46
#